data_AF-A0A7Y9EJ90-F1
#
_entry.id   AF-A0A7Y9EJ90-F1
#
_cell.length_a   1.000
_cell.length_b   1.000
_cell.length_c   1.000
_cell.angle_alpha   90.00
_cell.angle_beta   90.00
_cell.angle_gamma   90.00
#
_symmetry.space_group_name_H-M   'P 1'
#
loop_
_entity.id
_entity.type
_entity.pdbx_description
1 polymer ?
#
loop_
_entity_poly.entity_id
_entity_poly.type
_entity_poly.pdbx_seq_one_letter_code
_entity_poly.pdbx_strand_id
1 'polypeptide(L)' 'MRAAGHVRSGDATEGVRHAHAVYEAQPHERRTVMVTSLARQVADAVPAARRADPLVVGYRELVASGSAHRLST' A
#
# COMPACT_ATOMS: atom_id res chain seq x y z
N MET A 1 -10.05 -15.60 -5.24
CA MET A 1 -9.63 -15.37 -3.84
C MET A 1 -9.83 -13.88 -3.55
N ARG A 2 -10.83 -13.51 -2.76
CA ARG A 2 -11.05 -12.10 -2.35
C ARG A 2 -10.51 -11.95 -0.94
N ALA A 3 -9.38 -11.27 -0.79
CA ALA A 3 -8.87 -10.89 0.52
C ALA A 3 -9.77 -9.78 1.08
N ALA A 4 -10.82 -10.17 1.79
CA ALA A 4 -11.69 -9.24 2.50
C ALA A 4 -10.99 -8.84 3.81
N GLY A 5 -10.04 -7.91 3.72
CA GLY A 5 -9.52 -7.20 4.88
C GLY A 5 -10.61 -6.27 5.41
N HIS A 6 -11.37 -6.74 6.41
CA HIS A 6 -12.36 -5.90 7.09
C HIS A 6 -11.61 -4.85 7.92
N VAL A 7 -11.50 -3.62 7.41
CA VAL A 7 -10.97 -2.48 8.20
C VAL A 7 -12.03 -2.18 9.26
N ARG A 8 -11.89 -2.84 10.41
CA ARG A 8 -12.77 -2.74 11.57
C ARG A 8 -12.60 -1.35 12.18
N SER A 9 -13.31 -0.36 11.66
CA SER A 9 -13.52 0.99 12.24
C SER A 9 -12.31 1.69 12.87
N GLY A 10 -11.09 1.40 12.42
CA GLY A 10 -9.85 2.07 12.83
C GLY A 10 -9.51 3.19 11.85
N ASP A 11 -8.88 4.26 12.35
CA ASP A 11 -8.44 5.39 11.53
C ASP A 11 -7.71 4.88 10.26
N ALA A 12 -8.16 5.33 9.09
CA ALA A 12 -7.54 4.99 7.81
C ALA A 12 -6.04 5.25 7.81
N THR A 13 -5.59 6.23 8.60
CA THR A 13 -4.18 6.56 8.80
C THR A 13 -3.41 5.44 9.52
N GLU A 14 -4.01 4.77 10.51
CA GLU A 14 -3.39 3.60 11.18
C GLU A 14 -3.33 2.40 10.23
N GLY A 15 -4.38 2.18 9.42
CA GLY A 15 -4.39 1.13 8.41
C GLY A 15 -3.29 1.32 7.36
N VAL A 16 -3.09 2.56 6.90
CA VAL A 16 -2.03 2.92 5.95
C VAL A 16 -0.64 2.79 6.57
N ARG A 17 -0.46 3.23 7.83
CA ARG A 17 0.81 3.07 8.54
C ARG A 17 1.20 1.60 8.65
N HIS A 18 0.25 0.73 9.01
CA HIS A 18 0.50 -0.69 9.11
C HIS A 18 0.85 -1.30 7.73
N ALA A 19 0.10 -0.96 6.69
CA ALA A 19 0.34 -1.44 5.33
C ALA A 19 1.71 -0.99 4.79
N HIS A 20 2.13 0.24 5.10
CA HIS A 20 3.44 0.77 4.77
C HIS A 20 4.55 -0.08 5.39
N ALA A 21 4.52 -0.25 6.71
CA ALA A 21 5.55 -1.00 7.44
C ALA A 21 5.67 -2.45 6.95
N VAL A 22 4.53 -3.11 6.68
CA VAL A 22 4.52 -4.49 6.16
C VAL A 22 5.09 -4.57 4.74
N TYR A 23 4.77 -3.61 3.87
CA TYR A 23 5.25 -3.61 2.48
C TYR A 23 6.74 -3.28 2.39
N GLU A 24 7.21 -2.31 3.17
CA GLU A 24 8.61 -1.91 3.23
C GLU A 24 9.51 -3.04 3.73
N ALA A 25 9.06 -3.78 4.75
CA ALA A 25 9.78 -4.92 5.31
C ALA A 25 9.89 -6.12 4.35
N GLN A 26 9.15 -6.13 3.22
CA GLN A 26 9.28 -7.22 2.26
C GLN A 26 10.60 -7.11 1.46
N PRO A 27 11.39 -8.20 1.41
CA PRO A 27 12.50 -8.31 0.48
C PRO A 27 12.04 -8.02 -0.95
N HIS A 28 12.89 -7.39 -1.76
CA HIS A 28 12.55 -6.99 -3.13
C HIS A 28 12.02 -8.17 -3.97
N GLU A 29 12.59 -9.36 -3.79
CA GLU A 29 12.17 -10.62 -4.42
C GLU A 29 10.73 -11.03 -4.07
N ARG A 30 10.26 -10.68 -2.86
CA ARG A 30 8.92 -11.01 -2.35
C ARG A 30 7.88 -9.92 -2.63
N ARG A 31 8.29 -8.74 -3.10
CA ARG A 31 7.38 -7.72 -3.66
C ARG A 31 6.91 -8.12 -5.05
N THR A 32 6.31 -9.31 -5.13
CA THR A 32 5.72 -9.88 -6.36
C THR A 32 4.60 -8.97 -6.89
N VAL A 33 4.22 -9.14 -8.16
CA VAL A 33 3.13 -8.37 -8.79
C VAL A 33 1.87 -8.42 -7.93
N MET A 34 1.54 -9.58 -7.37
CA MET A 34 0.38 -9.77 -6.50
C MET A 34 0.45 -8.93 -5.20
N VAL A 35 1.62 -8.88 -4.56
CA VAL A 35 1.83 -8.11 -3.32
C VAL A 35 1.74 -6.61 -3.60
N THR A 36 2.31 -6.14 -4.71
CA THR A 36 2.18 -4.74 -5.13
C THR A 36 0.74 -4.38 -5.53
N SER A 37 0.02 -5.29 -6.20
CA SER A 37 -1.40 -5.09 -6.53
C SER A 37 -2.27 -5.01 -5.27
N LEU A 38 -2.01 -5.83 -4.26
CA LEU A 38 -2.72 -5.76 -2.98
C LEU A 38 -2.43 -4.45 -2.25
N ALA A 39 -1.17 -4.00 -2.22
CA ALA A 39 -0.80 -2.71 -1.64
C ALA A 39 -1.49 -1.53 -2.34
N ARG A 40 -1.64 -1.59 -3.67
CA ARG A 40 -2.40 -0.59 -4.43
C ARG A 40 -3.89 -0.58 -4.05
N GLN A 41 -4.50 -1.75 -3.88
CA GLN A 41 -5.90 -1.83 -3.44
C GLN A 41 -6.11 -1.18 -2.05
N VAL A 42 -5.13 -1.30 -1.15
CA VAL A 42 -5.16 -0.60 0.14
C VAL A 42 -5.12 0.92 -0.04
N ALA A 43 -4.26 1.42 -0.92
CA ALA A 43 -4.18 2.85 -1.22
C ALA A 43 -5.46 3.41 -1.87
N ASP A 44 -6.13 2.61 -2.71
CA ASP A 44 -7.36 3.00 -3.40
C ASP A 44 -8.59 2.98 -2.48
N ALA A 45 -8.57 2.13 -1.45
CA ALA A 45 -9.60 2.08 -0.41
C ALA A 45 -9.61 3.31 0.51
N VAL A 46 -8.56 4.14 0.51
CA VAL A 46 -8.52 5.36 1.31
C VAL A 46 -9.55 6.38 0.77
N PRO A 47 -10.46 6.90 1.63
CA PRO A 47 -11.43 7.92 1.24
C PRO A 47 -10.75 9.17 0.65
N ALA A 48 -11.35 9.76 -0.39
CA ALA A 48 -10.76 10.90 -1.10
C ALA A 48 -10.32 12.05 -0.18
N ALA A 49 -11.14 12.36 0.84
CA ALA A 49 -10.86 13.41 1.82
C ALA A 49 -9.59 13.19 2.65
N ARG A 50 -9.09 11.94 2.75
CA ARG A 50 -7.89 11.58 3.52
C ARG A 50 -6.66 11.32 2.63
N ARG A 51 -6.80 11.38 1.29
CA ARG A 51 -5.70 11.07 0.37
C ARG A 51 -4.57 12.09 0.40
N ALA A 52 -4.84 13.32 0.85
CA ALA A 52 -3.83 14.37 1.03
C ALA A 52 -3.08 14.26 2.36
N ASP A 53 -3.43 13.32 3.23
CA ASP A 53 -2.67 13.05 4.46
C ASP A 53 -1.23 12.63 4.07
N PRO A 54 -0.19 13.26 4.65
CA PRO A 54 1.21 12.96 4.32
C PRO A 54 1.58 11.47 4.42
N LEU A 55 0.98 10.74 5.35
CA LEU A 55 1.23 9.30 5.52
C LEU A 55 0.64 8.48 4.35
N VAL A 56 -0.50 8.91 3.82
CA VAL A 56 -1.14 8.30 2.65
C VAL A 56 -0.35 8.62 1.38
N VAL A 57 0.15 9.84 1.25
CA VAL A 57 1.01 10.25 0.14
C VAL A 57 2.29 9.41 0.12
N GLY A 58 3.02 9.33 1.24
CA GLY A 58 4.25 8.55 1.32
C GLY A 58 4.05 7.05 1.01
N TYR A 59 2.93 6.46 1.47
CA TYR A 59 2.59 5.09 1.11
C TYR A 59 2.34 4.89 -0.38
N ARG A 60 1.62 5.82 -1.03
CA ARG A 60 1.34 5.75 -2.48
C ARG A 60 2.61 5.86 -3.31
N GLU A 61 3.53 6.73 -2.91
CA GLU A 61 4.83 6.90 -3.56
C GLU A 61 5.68 5.64 -3.45
N LEU A 62 5.71 5.01 -2.27
CA LEU A 62 6.43 3.74 -2.05
C LEU A 62 5.87 2.60 -2.93
N VAL A 63 4.54 2.50 -3.07
CA VAL A 63 3.91 1.51 -3.94
C VAL A 63 4.21 1.78 -5.42
N ALA A 64 4.27 3.06 -5.82
CA ALA A 64 4.63 3.46 -7.18
C ALA A 64 6.11 3.12 -7.51
N SER A 65 7.04 3.40 -6.60
CA SER A 65 8.48 3.15 -6.82
C SER A 65 8.81 1.65 -6.90
N GLY A 66 8.13 0.81 -6.11
CA GLY A 66 8.24 -0.65 -6.21
C GLY A 66 7.73 -1.22 -7.53
N SER A 67 6.86 -0.49 -8.25
CA SER A 67 6.42 -0.87 -9.60
C SER A 67 7.44 -0.46 -10.67
N ALA A 68 8.08 0.70 -10.50
CA ALA A 68 9.06 1.23 -11.44
C ALA A 68 10.41 0.48 -11.43
N HIS A 69 10.85 -0.01 -10.26
CA HIS A 69 12.12 -0.75 -10.13
C HIS A 69 12.18 -2.04 -10.96
N ARG A 70 11.02 -2.60 -11.38
CA ARG A 70 10.96 -3.80 -12.24
C ARG A 70 10.88 -3.53 -13.75
N LEU A 71 10.70 -2.27 -14.18
CA LEU A 71 10.70 -1.92 -15.62
C LEU A 71 12.09 -1.54 -16.14
N SER A 72 13.10 -1.55 -15.26
CA SER A 72 14.49 -1.16 -15.54
C SER A 72 15.47 -2.35 -15.57
N THR A 73 14.97 -3.59 -15.62
CA THR A 73 15.78 -4.83 -15.70
C THR A 73 15.33 -5.65 -16.90
#